data_AF-A0A023H3T9-F1
#
_entry.id   AF-A0A023H3T9-F1
#
_cell.length_a   1.000
_cell.length_b   1.000
_cell.length_c   1.000
_cell.angle_alpha   90.00
_cell.angle_beta   90.00
_cell.angle_gamma   90.00
#
_symmetry.space_group_name_H-M   'P 1'
#
loop_
_entity.id
_entity.type
_entity.pdbx_description
1 polymer ?
#
loop_
_entity_poly.entity_id
_entity_poly.type
_entity_poly.pdbx_seq_one_letter_code
_entity_poly.pdbx_strand_id
1 'polypeptide(L)'
;CPFAAHIRKVRPRMDIDNNQNTENQIMRAGIPYGPEVTDEENASSTTQLDRGLSFVAYQSSIEEGFIEQQYDWANDKDFPEKKKYTPGLDGVIGQTGSSQDRLVGGLIPGSPSQMKQIPQFVTPYGGEYFF
;
A
#
# COMPACT_ATOMS: atom_id res chain seq x y z
N CYS A 1 -11.15 11.82 -0.04
CA CYS A 1 -10.15 10.75 0.09
C CYS A 1 -9.32 10.70 -1.20
N PRO A 2 -7.98 10.73 -1.14
CA PRO A 2 -7.11 10.57 -2.32
C PRO A 2 -7.36 9.23 -3.04
N PHE A 3 -7.11 9.15 -4.36
CA PHE A 3 -7.21 7.88 -5.09
C PHE A 3 -6.11 6.88 -4.68
N ALA A 4 -4.92 7.38 -4.36
CA ALA A 4 -3.79 6.58 -3.88
C ALA A 4 -3.80 6.30 -2.37
N ALA A 5 -4.91 6.56 -1.67
CA ALA A 5 -5.02 6.22 -0.25
C ALA A 5 -5.01 4.70 -0.08
N HIS A 6 -4.28 4.20 0.93
CA HIS A 6 -4.03 2.77 1.09
C HIS A 6 -5.28 1.90 1.04
N ILE A 7 -6.27 2.18 1.89
CA ILE A 7 -7.53 1.42 1.93
C ILE A 7 -8.36 1.52 0.65
N ARG A 8 -8.12 2.56 -0.17
CA ARG A 8 -8.82 2.79 -1.44
C ARG A 8 -8.12 2.07 -2.59
N LYS A 9 -6.80 1.95 -2.53
CA LYS A 9 -6.01 1.09 -3.42
C LYS A 9 -6.38 -0.38 -3.22
N VAL A 10 -6.35 -0.88 -1.98
CA VAL A 10 -6.59 -2.31 -1.70
C VAL A 10 -8.08 -2.70 -1.61
N ARG A 11 -8.99 -1.71 -1.60
CA ARG A 11 -10.44 -1.93 -1.72
C ARG A 11 -11.10 -0.73 -2.40
N PRO A 12 -11.14 -0.70 -3.75
CA PRO A 12 -11.56 0.48 -4.53
C PRO A 12 -13.05 0.82 -4.43
N ARG A 13 -13.89 -0.12 -3.96
CA ARG A 13 -15.34 0.04 -3.85
C ARG A 13 -15.93 0.50 -5.19
N MET A 14 -16.54 1.68 -5.24
CA MET A 14 -17.17 2.29 -6.40
C MET A 14 -16.17 2.84 -7.45
N ASP A 15 -14.87 2.72 -7.22
CA ASP A 15 -13.87 3.19 -8.20
C ASP A 15 -13.62 2.22 -9.36
N ILE A 16 -14.11 0.98 -9.24
CA ILE A 16 -14.10 -0.09 -10.25
C ILE A 16 -15.52 -0.63 -10.41
N ASP A 17 -15.83 -1.28 -11.54
CA ASP A 17 -17.17 -1.80 -11.79
C ASP A 17 -17.55 -2.90 -10.77
N ASN A 18 -18.81 -2.87 -10.33
CA ASN A 18 -19.33 -3.67 -9.20
C ASN A 18 -19.13 -5.19 -9.32
N ASN A 19 -18.88 -5.72 -10.52
CA ASN A 19 -18.68 -7.15 -10.73
C ASN A 19 -17.24 -7.63 -10.46
N GLN A 20 -16.27 -6.72 -10.26
CA GLN A 20 -14.86 -7.08 -10.06
C GLN A 20 -14.44 -7.18 -8.59
N ASN A 21 -15.24 -6.72 -7.62
CA ASN A 21 -14.73 -6.49 -6.26
C ASN A 21 -15.02 -7.62 -5.24
N THR A 22 -15.38 -8.82 -5.70
CA THR A 22 -15.56 -10.00 -4.82
C THR A 22 -14.35 -10.93 -4.83
N GLU A 23 -13.74 -11.13 -5.98
CA GLU A 23 -12.64 -12.09 -6.18
C GLU A 23 -11.35 -11.57 -5.53
N ASN A 24 -11.11 -10.26 -5.61
CA ASN A 24 -9.90 -9.65 -5.05
C ASN A 24 -9.95 -9.38 -3.54
N GLN A 25 -10.87 -10.00 -2.79
CA GLN A 25 -10.96 -9.78 -1.35
C GLN A 25 -10.02 -10.72 -0.59
N ILE A 26 -9.39 -10.18 0.46
CA ILE A 26 -8.54 -10.96 1.37
C ILE A 26 -9.03 -10.80 2.82
N MET A 27 -8.92 -11.87 3.59
CA MET A 27 -9.08 -11.83 5.05
C MET A 27 -7.72 -11.61 5.69
N ARG A 28 -7.55 -10.51 6.42
CA ARG A 28 -6.26 -10.14 7.03
C ARG A 28 -6.22 -10.56 8.50
N ALA A 29 -5.16 -11.26 8.88
CA ALA A 29 -4.90 -11.71 10.25
C ALA A 29 -3.49 -11.34 10.74
N GLY A 30 -2.93 -10.25 10.19
CA GLY A 30 -1.59 -9.80 10.56
C GLY A 30 -1.50 -9.28 11.99
N ILE A 31 -0.30 -9.36 12.57
CA ILE A 31 0.02 -8.91 13.94
C ILE A 31 1.29 -8.05 13.93
N PRO A 32 1.33 -6.94 14.68
CA PRO A 32 2.56 -6.18 14.86
C PRO A 32 3.68 -7.02 15.48
N TYR A 33 4.93 -6.71 15.14
CA TYR A 33 6.11 -7.31 15.79
C TYR A 33 7.14 -6.23 16.14
N GLY A 34 8.06 -6.59 17.02
CA GLY A 34 9.13 -5.71 17.50
C GLY A 34 8.69 -4.86 18.69
N PRO A 35 9.62 -4.08 19.25
CA PRO A 35 9.34 -3.18 20.35
C PRO A 35 8.62 -1.91 19.88
N GLU A 36 8.00 -1.21 20.82
CA GLU A 36 7.54 0.17 20.60
C GLU A 36 8.71 1.10 20.23
N VAL A 37 8.40 2.27 19.68
CA VAL A 37 9.41 3.30 19.36
C VAL A 37 10.01 3.83 20.67
N THR A 38 11.34 3.87 20.78
CA THR A 38 12.01 4.42 21.97
C THR A 38 12.07 5.95 21.93
N ASP A 39 12.34 6.57 23.09
CA ASP A 39 12.52 8.01 23.17
C ASP A 39 13.70 8.49 22.30
N GLU A 40 14.76 7.71 22.20
CA GLU A 40 15.93 7.99 21.35
C GLU A 40 15.60 7.92 19.85
N GLU A 41 14.85 6.91 19.42
CA GLU A 41 14.38 6.80 18.03
C GLU A 41 13.46 7.96 17.65
N ASN A 42 12.54 8.33 18.55
CA ASN A 42 11.65 9.47 18.37
C ASN A 42 12.43 10.79 18.29
N ALA A 43 13.39 11.02 19.20
CA ALA A 43 14.22 12.22 19.22
C ALA A 43 15.13 12.35 17.97
N SER A 44 15.60 11.23 17.44
CA SER A 44 16.49 11.20 16.26
C SER A 44 15.75 11.06 14.92
N SER A 45 14.44 10.84 14.93
CA SER A 45 13.65 10.51 13.73
C SER A 45 14.25 9.37 12.90
N THR A 46 14.91 8.42 13.58
CA THR A 46 15.68 7.35 12.94
C THR A 46 15.33 6.02 13.61
N THR A 47 14.94 5.03 12.80
CA THR A 47 14.70 3.66 13.28
C THR A 47 16.01 2.97 13.60
N GLN A 48 16.11 2.38 14.80
CA GLN A 48 17.28 1.63 15.29
C GLN A 48 16.92 0.18 15.62
N LEU A 49 15.67 -0.07 16.04
CA LEU A 49 15.15 -1.41 16.35
C LEU A 49 14.17 -1.86 15.28
N ASP A 50 14.27 -3.13 14.87
CA ASP A 50 13.38 -3.69 13.87
C ASP A 50 11.96 -3.88 14.42
N ARG A 51 10.98 -3.44 13.65
CA ARG A 51 9.56 -3.48 13.99
C ARG A 51 8.71 -3.38 12.73
N GLY A 52 7.48 -3.88 12.81
CA GLY A 52 6.56 -3.74 11.71
C GLY A 52 5.34 -4.63 11.85
N LEU A 53 4.90 -5.18 10.72
CA LEU A 53 3.73 -6.04 10.63
C LEU A 53 4.14 -7.42 10.11
N SER A 54 3.85 -8.46 10.89
CA SER A 54 3.79 -9.83 10.38
C SER A 54 2.49 -9.96 9.60
N PHE A 55 2.54 -9.66 8.30
CA PHE A 55 1.37 -9.64 7.43
C PHE A 55 0.91 -11.06 7.11
N VAL A 56 -0.39 -11.33 7.31
CA VAL A 56 -1.05 -12.59 6.96
C VAL A 56 -2.36 -12.27 6.24
N ALA A 57 -2.56 -12.90 5.09
CA ALA A 57 -3.76 -12.78 4.27
C ALA A 57 -4.24 -14.15 3.81
N TYR A 58 -5.54 -14.39 3.94
CA TYR A 58 -6.22 -15.58 3.44
C TYR A 58 -7.10 -15.22 2.25
N GLN A 59 -7.03 -16.04 1.22
CA GLN A 59 -7.78 -15.95 -0.02
C GLN A 59 -7.86 -17.34 -0.67
N SER A 60 -8.84 -17.56 -1.53
CA SER A 60 -8.94 -18.79 -2.33
C SER A 60 -8.00 -18.82 -3.54
N SER A 61 -7.54 -17.65 -3.99
CA SER A 61 -6.63 -17.46 -5.12
C SER A 61 -5.64 -16.36 -4.73
N ILE A 62 -4.34 -16.67 -4.69
CA ILE A 62 -3.29 -15.70 -4.29
C ILE A 62 -3.13 -14.66 -5.40
N GLU A 63 -3.26 -15.09 -6.65
CA GLU A 63 -3.27 -14.31 -7.86
C GLU A 63 -4.35 -13.23 -7.81
N GLU A 64 -5.61 -13.62 -7.52
CA GLU A 64 -6.72 -12.67 -7.46
C GLU A 64 -6.69 -11.81 -6.19
N GLY A 65 -6.16 -12.32 -5.08
CA GLY A 65 -6.14 -11.64 -3.78
C GLY A 65 -4.91 -10.75 -3.57
N PHE A 66 -3.88 -11.32 -2.93
CA PHE A 66 -2.70 -10.57 -2.49
C PHE A 66 -1.88 -10.02 -3.66
N ILE A 67 -1.68 -10.81 -4.73
CA ILE A 67 -0.87 -10.40 -5.88
C ILE A 67 -1.54 -9.25 -6.60
N GLU A 68 -2.82 -9.35 -6.96
CA GLU A 68 -3.57 -8.25 -7.60
C GLU A 68 -3.52 -6.96 -6.75
N GLN A 69 -3.83 -7.06 -5.45
CA GLN A 69 -3.83 -5.88 -4.56
C GLN A 69 -2.46 -5.20 -4.48
N GLN A 70 -1.36 -5.96 -4.49
CA GLN A 70 -0.02 -5.41 -4.39
C GLN A 70 0.51 -4.93 -5.75
N TYR A 71 0.45 -5.78 -6.77
CA TYR A 71 1.07 -5.54 -8.07
C TYR A 71 0.20 -4.68 -8.97
N ASP A 72 -1.04 -5.10 -9.23
CA ASP A 72 -1.92 -4.42 -10.18
C ASP A 72 -2.56 -3.15 -9.58
N TRP A 73 -2.66 -3.06 -8.25
CA TRP A 73 -3.30 -1.90 -7.60
C TRP A 73 -2.33 -1.00 -6.86
N ALA A 74 -1.62 -1.50 -5.84
CA ALA A 74 -0.77 -0.65 -4.99
C ALA A 74 0.48 -0.13 -5.71
N ASN A 75 1.07 -0.95 -6.60
CA ASN A 75 2.26 -0.60 -7.38
C ASN A 75 1.94 0.12 -8.70
N ASP A 76 0.71 0.01 -9.21
CA ASP A 76 0.31 0.75 -10.40
C ASP A 76 0.03 2.22 -10.09
N LYS A 77 0.74 3.13 -10.76
CA LYS A 77 0.54 4.58 -10.62
C LYS A 77 -0.79 5.07 -11.23
N ASP A 78 -1.35 4.33 -12.18
CA ASP A 78 -2.55 4.72 -12.92
C ASP A 78 -3.83 4.13 -12.32
N PHE A 79 -3.71 3.13 -11.44
CA PHE A 79 -4.83 2.56 -10.69
C PHE A 79 -5.33 3.47 -9.54
N PRO A 80 -6.65 3.54 -9.27
CA PRO A 80 -7.74 3.07 -10.12
C PRO A 80 -7.76 3.86 -11.43
N GLU A 81 -8.09 3.19 -12.53
CA GLU A 81 -8.03 3.79 -13.87
C GLU A 81 -9.02 4.94 -14.09
N LYS A 82 -8.84 5.67 -15.20
CA LYS A 82 -9.78 6.67 -15.75
C LYS A 82 -10.13 7.79 -14.78
N LYS A 83 -9.20 8.15 -13.89
CA LYS A 83 -9.37 9.29 -12.98
C LYS A 83 -8.90 10.58 -13.64
N LYS A 84 -9.43 11.71 -13.15
CA LYS A 84 -9.14 13.06 -13.66
C LYS A 84 -7.64 13.43 -13.57
N TYR A 85 -6.90 12.80 -12.68
CA TYR A 85 -5.47 12.98 -12.47
C TYR A 85 -4.86 11.64 -12.09
N THR A 86 -3.58 11.44 -12.39
CA THR A 86 -2.82 10.23 -12.03
C THR A 86 -2.85 10.03 -10.51
N PRO A 87 -3.40 8.91 -10.01
CA PRO A 87 -3.42 8.62 -8.58
C PRO A 87 -2.02 8.55 -7.95
N GLY A 88 -1.08 7.91 -8.63
CA GLY A 88 0.21 7.52 -8.06
C GLY A 88 0.16 6.17 -7.34
N LEU A 89 1.30 5.79 -6.77
CA LEU A 89 1.44 4.55 -6.01
C LEU A 89 0.76 4.67 -4.63
N ASP A 90 0.47 3.53 -4.02
CA ASP A 90 0.09 3.47 -2.61
C ASP A 90 1.22 4.04 -1.71
N GLY A 91 0.88 5.05 -0.89
CA GLY A 91 1.85 5.73 -0.02
C GLY A 91 2.33 4.93 1.21
N VAL A 92 1.77 3.74 1.46
CA VAL A 92 2.14 2.82 2.54
C VAL A 92 2.89 1.63 1.95
N ILE A 93 2.24 0.81 1.12
CA ILE A 93 2.77 -0.48 0.64
C ILE A 93 3.23 -0.49 -0.82
N GLY A 94 2.99 0.60 -1.58
CA GLY A 94 3.39 0.65 -2.98
C GLY A 94 4.92 0.54 -3.11
N GLN A 95 5.39 -0.15 -4.14
CA GLN A 95 6.80 -0.40 -4.42
C GLN A 95 7.12 -0.10 -5.88
N THR A 96 8.33 0.40 -6.12
CA THR A 96 8.85 0.72 -7.46
C THR A 96 9.82 -0.36 -7.99
N GLY A 97 10.05 -1.43 -7.22
CA GLY A 97 11.10 -2.43 -7.50
C GLY A 97 12.54 -1.91 -7.28
N SER A 98 12.69 -0.73 -6.67
CA SER A 98 13.97 -0.09 -6.39
C SER A 98 13.89 0.76 -5.12
N SER A 99 15.01 1.27 -4.62
CA SER A 99 15.05 2.20 -3.49
C SER A 99 14.55 3.62 -3.81
N GLN A 100 13.87 3.81 -4.95
CA GLN A 100 13.39 5.11 -5.39
C GLN A 100 12.12 5.53 -4.66
N ASP A 101 12.01 6.82 -4.38
CA ASP A 101 10.82 7.43 -3.80
C ASP A 101 9.59 7.20 -4.68
N ARG A 102 8.46 7.05 -4.00
CA ARG A 102 7.15 6.82 -4.62
C ARG A 102 6.53 8.15 -4.95
N LEU A 103 5.94 8.27 -6.14
CA LEU A 103 5.11 9.42 -6.48
C LEU A 103 3.66 9.14 -6.10
N VAL A 104 3.13 9.92 -5.18
CA VAL A 104 1.76 9.79 -4.64
C VAL A 104 0.98 11.07 -4.88
N GLY A 105 -0.18 10.97 -5.53
CA GLY A 105 -1.04 12.08 -5.91
C GLY A 105 -2.21 12.29 -4.94
N GLY A 106 -2.86 13.45 -5.05
CA GLY A 106 -4.09 13.76 -4.31
C GLY A 106 -3.93 14.01 -2.80
N LEU A 107 -2.70 14.06 -2.28
CA LEU A 107 -2.43 14.23 -0.84
C LEU A 107 -2.66 15.66 -0.35
N ILE A 108 -2.61 16.66 -1.24
CA ILE A 108 -2.84 18.07 -0.90
C ILE A 108 -4.27 18.46 -1.27
N PRO A 109 -5.14 18.79 -0.28
CA PRO A 109 -6.44 19.36 -0.56
C PRO A 109 -6.33 20.65 -1.40
N GLY A 110 -7.11 20.75 -2.47
CA GLY A 110 -7.07 21.90 -3.39
C GLY A 110 -6.00 21.83 -4.48
N SER A 111 -5.10 20.84 -4.46
CA SER A 111 -4.10 20.62 -5.53
C SER A 111 -3.97 19.12 -5.87
N PRO A 112 -5.06 18.48 -6.35
CA PRO A 112 -5.11 17.03 -6.47
C PRO A 112 -4.17 16.44 -7.54
N SER A 113 -3.75 17.23 -8.53
CA SER A 113 -2.77 16.84 -9.56
C SER A 113 -1.32 16.93 -9.08
N GLN A 114 -1.07 17.51 -7.89
CA GLN A 114 0.29 17.62 -7.36
C GLN A 114 0.75 16.27 -6.83
N MET A 115 1.88 15.78 -7.37
CA MET A 115 2.56 14.57 -6.90
C MET A 115 3.50 14.91 -5.75
N LYS A 116 3.58 14.01 -4.77
CA LYS A 116 4.56 14.04 -3.68
C LYS A 116 5.48 12.84 -3.78
N GLN A 117 6.77 13.09 -3.63
CA GLN A 117 7.78 12.06 -3.41
C GLN A 117 7.67 11.60 -1.95
N ILE A 118 7.50 10.30 -1.77
CA ILE A 118 7.39 9.66 -0.46
C ILE A 118 8.38 8.50 -0.40
N PRO A 119 9.35 8.50 0.53
CA PRO A 119 10.27 7.39 0.68
C PRO A 119 9.52 6.14 1.12
N GLN A 120 10.16 4.98 0.99
CA GLN A 120 9.57 3.73 1.45
C GLN A 120 9.53 3.69 2.98
N PHE A 121 8.35 3.47 3.57
CA PHE A 121 8.17 3.33 5.01
C PHE A 121 8.01 1.87 5.47
N VAL A 122 7.74 0.96 4.53
CA VAL A 122 7.56 -0.47 4.79
C VAL A 122 8.55 -1.23 3.91
N THR A 123 9.52 -1.90 4.51
CA THR A 123 10.52 -2.72 3.80
C THR A 123 10.17 -4.20 3.91
N PRO A 124 9.97 -4.92 2.79
CA PRO A 124 9.73 -6.36 2.85
C PRO A 124 11.04 -7.09 3.18
N TYR A 125 11.01 -7.96 4.19
CA TYR A 125 12.15 -8.82 4.55
C TYR A 125 11.98 -10.28 4.06
N GLY A 126 11.04 -10.50 3.15
CA GLY A 126 10.68 -11.82 2.63
C GLY A 126 9.23 -12.19 2.95
N GLY A 127 8.88 -13.44 2.65
CA GLY A 127 7.54 -14.00 2.81
C GLY A 127 7.45 -15.34 2.08
N GLU A 128 6.35 -16.05 2.26
CA GLU A 128 6.08 -17.33 1.60
C GLU A 128 4.57 -17.53 1.41
N TYR A 129 4.19 -18.33 0.42
CA TYR A 129 2.82 -18.76 0.17
C TYR A 129 2.57 -20.15 0.74
N PHE A 130 1.45 -20.30 1.46
CA PHE A 130 1.03 -21.54 2.10
C PHE A 130 -0.41 -21.90 1.69
N PHE A 131 -0.77 -23.17 1.88
CA PHE A 131 -2.13 -23.69 1.76
C PHE A 131 -2.59 -24.30 3.08
#